data_AF-A0A2M8CSJ7-F1
#
_entry.id   AF-A0A2M8CSJ7-F1
#
_cell.length_a   1.000
_cell.length_b   1.000
_cell.length_c   1.000
_cell.angle_alpha   90.00
_cell.angle_beta   90.00
_cell.angle_gamma   90.00
#
_symmetry.space_group_name_H-M   'P 1'
#
loop_
_entity.id
_entity.type
_entity.pdbx_description
1 polymer ?
#
loop_
_entity_poly.entity_id
_entity_poly.type
_entity_poly.pdbx_seq_one_letter_code
_entity_poly.pdbx_strand_id
1 'polypeptide(L)' 'MPSVLIHIANEDPVLGEIEQLPAANDTIILVKNPRRRDGKDLIYLLANVTQVIWPMTRVSFIELLPGDDEEELVSFIRE' A
#
# COMPACT_ATOMS: atom_id res chain seq x y z
N MET A 1 7.05 7.55 -4.57
CA MET A 1 5.72 7.34 -3.95
C MET A 1 5.87 6.14 -3.02
N PRO A 2 5.56 6.25 -1.71
CA PRO A 2 5.66 5.13 -0.80
C PRO A 2 4.78 3.96 -1.27
N SER A 3 5.35 2.77 -1.24
CA SER A 3 4.62 1.52 -1.50
C SER A 3 3.98 1.03 -0.20
N VAL A 4 2.75 0.55 -0.29
CA VAL A 4 1.99 0.07 0.86
C VAL A 4 1.35 -1.28 0.60
N LEU A 5 1.29 -2.10 1.63
CA LEU A 5 0.49 -3.33 1.64
C LEU A 5 -0.69 -3.14 2.60
N ILE A 6 -1.90 -3.16 2.05
CA ILE A 6 -3.14 -2.86 2.76
C ILE A 6 -3.85 -4.17 3.07
N HIS A 7 -4.06 -4.44 4.36
CA HIS A 7 -4.79 -5.62 4.81
C HIS A 7 -6.26 -5.26 4.99
N ILE A 8 -7.13 -5.82 4.16
CA ILE A 8 -8.58 -5.57 4.18
C ILE A 8 -9.26 -6.74 4.90
N ALA A 9 -10.26 -6.44 5.73
CA ALA A 9 -11.00 -7.45 6.47
C ALA A 9 -11.68 -8.46 5.54
N ASN A 10 -11.35 -9.74 5.72
CA ASN A 10 -11.85 -10.89 4.94
C ASN A 10 -11.46 -10.88 3.46
N GLU A 11 -10.37 -10.20 3.10
CA GLU A 11 -9.87 -10.11 1.73
C GLU A 11 -8.36 -10.36 1.69
N ASP A 12 -7.85 -10.71 0.50
CA ASP A 12 -6.40 -10.77 0.26
C ASP A 12 -5.78 -9.35 0.35
N PRO A 13 -4.54 -9.22 0.85
CA PRO A 13 -3.87 -7.93 0.92
C PRO A 13 -3.63 -7.29 -0.45
N VAL A 14 -3.76 -5.97 -0.50
CA VAL A 14 -3.57 -5.15 -1.71
C VAL A 14 -2.25 -4.39 -1.62
N LEU A 15 -1.36 -4.62 -2.59
CA LEU A 15 -0.15 -3.84 -2.79
C LEU A 15 -0.45 -2.66 -3.72
N GLY A 16 0.06 -1.48 -3.39
CA GLY A 16 -0.04 -0.32 -4.27
C GLY A 16 0.81 0.84 -3.80
N GLU A 17 0.62 1.99 -4.44
CA GLU A 17 1.35 3.22 -4.15
C GLU A 17 0.39 4.29 -3.65
N ILE A 18 0.84 5.11 -2.71
CA ILE A 18 0.10 6.28 -2.23
C ILE A 18 0.92 7.54 -2.44
N GLU A 19 0.25 8.67 -2.67
CA GLU A 19 0.95 9.96 -2.77
C GLU A 19 1.30 10.53 -1.39
N GLN A 20 0.43 10.29 -0.42
CA GLN A 20 0.55 10.81 0.94
C GLN A 20 0.08 9.77 1.95
N LEU A 21 0.74 9.71 3.10
CA LEU A 21 0.30 8.90 4.23
C LEU A 21 -1.07 9.39 4.74
N PRO A 22 -2.01 8.48 5.05
CA PRO A 22 -3.29 8.87 5.60
C PRO A 22 -3.12 9.55 6.96
N ALA A 23 -3.83 10.67 7.17
CA ALA A 23 -3.92 11.33 8.45
C ALA A 23 -4.89 10.57 9.39
N ALA A 24 -4.80 10.85 10.69
CA ALA A 24 -5.63 10.18 11.70
C ALA A 24 -7.15 10.39 11.52
N ASN A 25 -7.55 11.45 10.81
CA ASN A 25 -8.94 11.80 10.53
C ASN A 25 -9.41 11.41 9.12
N ASP A 26 -8.54 10.83 8.28
CA ASP A 26 -8.93 10.40 6.95
C ASP A 26 -9.82 9.16 7.04
N THR A 27 -10.95 9.20 6.33
CA THR A 27 -11.92 8.10 6.31
C THR A 27 -11.70 7.15 5.13
N ILE A 28 -10.79 7.49 4.22
CA ILE A 28 -10.48 6.75 3.01
C ILE A 28 -8.98 6.74 2.75
N ILE A 29 -8.53 5.77 1.93
CA ILE A 29 -7.19 5.74 1.35
C ILE A 29 -7.30 5.61 -0.17
N LEU A 30 -6.63 6.51 -0.89
CA LEU A 30 -6.49 6.47 -2.35
C LEU A 30 -5.20 5.72 -2.70
N VAL A 31 -5.32 4.66 -3.49
CA VAL A 31 -4.22 3.77 -3.84
C VAL A 31 -4.10 3.71 -5.35
N LYS A 32 -2.87 3.87 -5.84
CA LYS A 32 -2.51 3.75 -7.25
C LYS A 32 -1.92 2.38 -7.54
N ASN A 33 -2.13 1.91 -8.77
CA ASN A 33 -1.64 0.64 -9.29
C ASN A 33 -1.91 -0.55 -8.36
N PRO A 34 -3.16 -0.71 -7.86
CA PRO A 34 -3.47 -1.73 -6.87
C PRO A 34 -3.38 -3.12 -7.50
N ARG A 35 -2.66 -4.02 -6.83
CA ARG A 35 -2.39 -5.37 -7.29
C ARG A 35 -2.25 -6.30 -6.11
N ARG A 36 -2.31 -7.60 -6.35
CA ARG A 36 -1.96 -8.62 -5.36
C ARG A 36 -0.45 -8.56 -5.10
N ARG A 37 -0.02 -9.11 -3.96
CA ARG A 37 1.41 -9.19 -3.60
C ARG A 37 2.26 -9.96 -4.62
N ASP A 38 1.67 -10.90 -5.37
CA ASP A 38 2.35 -11.62 -6.46
C ASP A 38 2.40 -10.85 -7.79
N GLY A 39 1.94 -9.60 -7.81
CA GLY A 39 1.95 -8.71 -8.96
C GLY A 39 0.76 -8.86 -9.90
N LYS A 40 -0.16 -9.81 -9.65
CA LYS A 40 -1.36 -9.99 -10.47
C LYS A 40 -2.45 -8.98 -10.14
N ASP A 41 -3.36 -8.79 -11.09
CA ASP A 41 -4.53 -7.95 -10.92
C ASP A 41 -5.47 -8.45 -9.81
N LEU A 42 -6.22 -7.53 -9.23
CA LEU A 42 -7.30 -7.82 -8.31
C LEU A 42 -8.52 -8.29 -9.12
N ILE A 43 -8.94 -9.53 -8.91
CA ILE A 43 -9.99 -10.20 -9.70
C ILE A 43 -11.36 -9.50 -9.66
N TYR A 44 -11.59 -8.67 -8.64
CA TYR A 44 -12.84 -7.95 -8.43
C TYR A 44 -12.83 -6.53 -9.00
N LEU A 45 -11.69 -6.06 -9.54
CA LEU A 45 -11.60 -4.77 -10.22
C LEU A 45 -11.88 -4.93 -11.72
N LEU A 46 -12.39 -3.86 -12.32
CA LEU A 46 -12.55 -3.78 -13.76
C LEU A 46 -11.18 -3.68 -14.44
N ALA A 47 -11.11 -4.13 -15.70
CA ALA A 47 -9.94 -3.93 -16.53
C ALA A 47 -9.60 -2.43 -16.64
N ASN A 48 -8.31 -2.10 -16.58
CA ASN A 48 -7.74 -0.75 -16.69
C ASN A 48 -8.02 0.20 -15.51
N VAL A 49 -8.50 -0.29 -14.37
CA VAL A 49 -8.55 0.54 -13.14
C VAL A 49 -7.13 0.78 -12.64
N THR A 50 -6.72 2.05 -12.59
CA THR A 50 -5.37 2.45 -12.11
C THR A 50 -5.38 3.03 -10.70
N GLN A 51 -6.55 3.39 -10.18
CA GLN A 51 -6.71 3.99 -8.85
C GLN A 51 -7.97 3.47 -8.17
N VAL A 52 -7.86 3.16 -6.88
CA VAL A 52 -8.98 2.70 -6.06
C VAL A 52 -9.01 3.43 -4.74
N ILE A 53 -10.21 3.75 -4.28
CA ILE A 53 -10.47 4.34 -2.97
C ILE A 53 -11.07 3.25 -2.08
N TRP A 54 -10.41 2.94 -0.96
CA TRP A 54 -10.97 2.06 0.07
C TRP A 54 -11.36 2.86 1.32
N PRO A 55 -12.48 2.49 1.97
CA PRO A 55 -12.83 3.06 3.27
C PRO A 55 -11.90 2.50 4.35
N MET A 56 -11.38 3.38 5.21
CA MET A 56 -10.50 3.00 6.33
C MET A 56 -11.20 2.06 7.32
N THR A 57 -12.54 2.09 7.39
CA THR A 57 -13.34 1.18 8.22
C THR A 57 -13.26 -0.29 7.81
N ARG A 58 -12.73 -0.61 6.62
CA ARG A 58 -12.50 -1.98 6.14
C ARG A 58 -11.04 -2.41 6.22
N VAL A 59 -10.13 -1.47 6.48
CA VAL A 59 -8.69 -1.71 6.56
C VAL A 59 -8.34 -2.11 8.00
N SER A 60 -7.71 -3.26 8.15
CA SER A 60 -7.24 -3.77 9.45
C SER A 60 -5.95 -3.06 9.87
N PHE A 61 -4.98 -2.97 8.96
CA PHE A 61 -3.72 -2.23 9.13
C PHE A 61 -3.04 -2.03 7.76
N ILE A 62 -2.02 -1.17 7.72
CA ILE A 62 -1.25 -0.83 6.52
C ILE A 62 0.23 -1.01 6.84
N GLU A 63 0.95 -1.77 6.02
CA GLU A 63 2.41 -1.82 6.04
C GLU A 63 2.96 -0.73 5.13
N LEU A 64 3.94 0.03 5.64
CA LEU A 64 4.76 0.91 4.82
C LEU A 64 5.98 0.12 4.38
N LEU A 65 6.15 -0.07 3.08
CA LEU A 65 7.30 -0.76 2.53
C LEU A 65 8.44 0.25 2.36
N PRO A 66 9.67 -0.08 2.78
CA PRO A 66 10.82 0.79 2.53
C PRO A 66 10.95 1.03 1.03
N GLY A 67 11.17 2.29 0.66
CA GLY A 67 11.48 2.63 -0.73
C GLY A 67 12.94 2.26 -1.05
N ASP A 68 13.26 2.13 -2.34
CA ASP A 68 14.64 1.89 -2.80
C ASP A 68 15.64 2.94 -2.25
N ASP A 69 15.17 4.14 -1.89
CA ASP A 69 15.98 5.23 -1.33
C ASP A 69 16.32 5.07 0.18
N GLU A 70 15.64 4.18 0.92
CA GLU A 70 15.88 3.97 2.37
C GLU A 70 16.92 2.87 2.67
N GLU A 71 17.32 2.06 1.69
CA GLU A 71 18.30 0.98 1.88
C GLU A 71 19.76 1.49 2.07
N GLU A 72 20.07 2.76 1.76
CA GLU A 72 21.43 3.31 1.89
C GLU A 72 21.89 3.58 3.34
N LEU A 73 21.00 3.53 4.34
CA LEU A 73 21.33 3.91 5.73
C LEU A 73 21.81 2.78 6.65
N VAL A 74 22.19 1.61 6.12
CA VAL A 74 22.89 0.59 6.91
C VAL A 74 24.40 0.87 6.88
N SER A 75 24.83 2.00 7.48
CA SER A 75 26.26 2.23 7.75
C SER A 75 26.70 1.36 8.92
N PHE A 76 27.40 0.27 8.63
CA PHE A 76 28.06 -0.56 9.62
C PHE A 76 29.06 0.27 10.43
N ILE A 77 28.70 0.68 11.65
CA ILE A 77 29.70 1.11 12.64
C ILE A 77 30.26 -0.17 13.26
N ARG A 78 31.48 -0.53 12.88
CA ARG A 78 32.31 -1.49 13.64
C ARG A 78 33.26 -0.66 14.50
N GLU A 79 33.14 -0.80 15.82
CA GLU A 79 34.21 -0.50 16.78
C GLU A 79 35.00 -1.78 17.06
#